data_AF-A0A2P8HGT2-F1
#
_entry.id   AF-A0A2P8HGT2-F1
#
_cell.length_a   1.000
_cell.length_b   1.000
_cell.length_c   1.000
_cell.angle_alpha   90.00
_cell.angle_beta   90.00
_cell.angle_gamma   90.00
#
_symmetry.space_group_name_H-M   'P 1'
#
loop_
_entity.id
_entity.type
_entity.pdbx_description
1 polymer ?
#
loop_
_entity_poly.entity_id
_entity_poly.type
_entity_poly.pdbx_seq_one_letter_code
_entity_poly.pdbx_strand_id
1 'polypeptide(L)'
;MFDEILKSVQDHFANNPELAAAIPADQQEAVHNEIATHMANGLAGQQTESGGLGGLMGQLENALTSGSPVVSAIEGGLLGSLASKFGLGSAATGAIAASLPGLLQKFIPKSGS
;
A
#
# COMPACT_ATOMS: atom_id res chain seq x y z
N MET A 1 1.85 -14.03 1.46
CA MET A 1 1.55 -12.79 0.72
C MET A 1 2.11 -11.55 1.40
N PHE A 2 1.94 -11.36 2.71
CA PHE A 2 2.57 -10.24 3.42
C PHE A 2 4.09 -10.15 3.20
N ASP A 3 4.81 -11.27 3.29
CA ASP A 3 6.27 -11.32 3.09
C ASP A 3 6.71 -10.78 1.71
N GLU A 4 5.99 -11.16 0.65
CA GLU A 4 6.20 -10.67 -0.71
C GLU A 4 5.92 -9.15 -0.83
N ILE A 5 4.85 -8.67 -0.18
CA ILE A 5 4.52 -7.25 -0.11
C ILE A 5 5.62 -6.49 0.62
N LEU A 6 6.03 -6.97 1.80
CA LEU A 6 7.10 -6.38 2.59
C LEU A 6 8.40 -6.31 1.78
N LYS A 7 8.74 -7.38 1.06
CA LYS A 7 9.89 -7.40 0.17
C LYS A 7 9.78 -6.37 -0.93
N SER A 8 8.65 -6.25 -1.63
CA SER A 8 8.46 -5.20 -2.65
C SER A 8 8.52 -3.78 -2.08
N VAL A 9 7.97 -3.57 -0.88
CA VAL A 9 8.08 -2.28 -0.19
C VAL A 9 9.55 -1.97 0.06
N GLN A 10 10.29 -2.89 0.69
CA GLN A 10 11.73 -2.70 0.94
C GLN A 10 12.50 -2.43 -0.36
N ASP A 11 12.24 -3.21 -1.42
CA ASP A 11 12.86 -3.01 -2.73
C ASP A 11 12.54 -1.61 -3.29
N HIS A 12 11.29 -1.16 -3.20
CA HIS A 12 10.89 0.17 -3.66
C HIS A 12 11.61 1.27 -2.89
N PHE A 13 11.72 1.17 -1.57
CA PHE A 13 12.44 2.15 -0.76
C PHE A 13 13.95 2.11 -1.00
N ALA A 14 14.53 0.92 -1.23
CA ALA A 14 15.94 0.77 -1.60
C ALA A 14 16.25 1.44 -2.95
N ASN A 15 15.29 1.40 -3.90
CA ASN A 15 15.40 2.07 -5.19
C ASN A 15 15.05 3.57 -5.15
N ASN A 16 14.50 4.07 -4.03
CA ASN A 16 14.11 5.47 -3.85
C ASN A 16 14.77 6.07 -2.61
N PRO A 17 16.04 6.51 -2.70
CA PRO A 17 16.79 7.01 -1.55
C PRO A 17 16.17 8.27 -0.93
N GLU A 18 15.42 9.08 -1.69
CA GLU A 18 14.69 10.23 -1.16
C GLU A 18 13.58 9.83 -0.18
N LEU A 19 12.91 8.70 -0.46
CA LEU A 19 11.90 8.10 0.42
C LEU A 19 12.52 7.48 1.66
N ALA A 20 13.62 6.74 1.47
CA ALA A 20 14.38 6.17 2.57
C ALA A 20 14.92 7.26 3.51
N ALA A 21 15.40 8.38 2.97
CA ALA A 21 15.90 9.53 3.73
C ALA A 21 14.79 10.27 4.49
N ALA A 22 13.54 10.16 4.05
CA ALA A 22 12.40 10.78 4.72
C ALA A 22 11.96 10.03 6.00
N ILE A 23 12.48 8.81 6.23
CA ILE A 23 12.17 7.99 7.39
C ILE A 23 13.44 7.80 8.24
N PRO A 24 13.38 7.99 9.57
CA PRO A 24 14.51 7.68 10.45
C PRO A 24 14.94 6.22 10.32
N ALA A 25 16.26 5.94 10.30
CA ALA A 25 16.79 4.59 10.15
C ALA A 25 16.19 3.58 11.15
N ASP A 26 16.04 3.99 12.41
CA ASP A 26 15.44 3.17 13.48
C ASP A 26 13.95 2.86 13.27
N GLN A 27 13.28 3.60 12.37
CA GLN A 27 11.86 3.45 12.06
C GLN A 27 11.62 2.83 10.68
N GLN A 28 12.62 2.73 9.80
CA GLN A 28 12.45 2.23 8.43
C GLN A 28 11.80 0.84 8.41
N GLU A 29 12.32 -0.10 9.20
CA GLU A 29 11.81 -1.48 9.21
C GLU A 29 10.36 -1.54 9.69
N ALA A 30 10.01 -0.77 10.72
CA ALA A 30 8.66 -0.70 11.25
C ALA A 30 7.69 0.02 10.29
N VAL A 31 8.13 1.06 9.60
CA VAL A 31 7.35 1.72 8.53
C VAL A 31 7.11 0.76 7.37
N HIS A 32 8.13 0.03 6.91
CA HIS A 32 7.95 -0.97 5.84
C HIS A 32 6.94 -2.05 6.24
N ASN A 33 7.01 -2.54 7.47
CA ASN A 33 6.03 -3.50 8.01
C ASN A 33 4.61 -2.91 8.07
N GLU A 34 4.45 -1.65 8.45
CA GLU A 34 3.15 -0.99 8.51
C GLU A 34 2.54 -0.81 7.12
N ILE A 35 3.34 -0.35 6.15
CA ILE A 35 2.93 -0.23 4.75
C ILE A 35 2.47 -1.60 4.22
N ALA A 36 3.30 -2.63 4.43
CA ALA A 36 2.98 -3.97 4.00
C ALA A 36 1.72 -4.52 4.69
N THR A 37 1.50 -4.17 5.95
CA THR A 37 0.33 -4.62 6.74
C THR A 37 -0.94 -3.97 6.21
N HIS A 38 -0.91 -2.66 5.96
CA HIS A 38 -2.03 -1.93 5.38
C HIS A 38 -2.35 -2.41 3.95
N MET A 39 -1.34 -2.66 3.14
CA MET A 39 -1.53 -3.23 1.80
C MET A 39 -2.12 -4.63 1.87
N ALA A 40 -1.57 -5.51 2.72
CA ALA A 40 -2.07 -6.88 2.89
C ALA A 40 -3.50 -6.90 3.42
N ASN A 41 -3.82 -6.06 4.41
CA ASN A 41 -5.16 -5.93 4.97
C ASN A 41 -6.14 -5.31 3.98
N GLY A 42 -5.72 -4.33 3.19
CA GLY A 42 -6.56 -3.76 2.13
C GLY A 42 -6.88 -4.77 1.05
N LEU A 43 -5.87 -5.53 0.61
CA LEU A 43 -6.03 -6.57 -0.41
C LEU A 43 -6.87 -7.75 0.12
N ALA A 44 -6.68 -8.16 1.38
CA ALA A 44 -7.41 -9.25 2.03
C ALA A 44 -8.84 -8.86 2.47
N GLY A 45 -9.04 -7.62 2.93
CA GLY A 45 -10.34 -7.08 3.33
C GLY A 45 -11.33 -7.05 2.16
N GLN A 46 -10.84 -6.82 0.95
CA GLN A 46 -11.66 -6.95 -0.26
C GLN A 46 -12.10 -8.39 -0.57
N GLN A 47 -11.40 -9.41 -0.07
CA GLN A 47 -11.79 -10.82 -0.27
C GLN A 47 -12.94 -11.23 0.67
N THR A 48 -13.18 -10.47 1.75
CA THR A 48 -14.17 -10.82 2.79
C THR A 48 -15.49 -10.04 2.67
N GLU A 49 -15.51 -8.88 2.02
CA GLU A 49 -16.71 -8.03 1.89
C GLU A 49 -17.59 -8.30 0.65
N SER A 50 -17.38 -9.38 -0.11
CA SER A 50 -18.37 -9.76 -1.12
C SER A 50 -18.52 -11.26 -1.27
N GLY A 51 -19.74 -11.72 -1.02
CA GLY A 51 -20.18 -13.10 -1.22
C GLY A 51 -20.23 -13.52 -2.69
N GLY A 52 -19.08 -13.51 -3.38
CA GLY A 52 -18.95 -14.07 -4.73
C GLY A 52 -17.70 -13.62 -5.47
N LEU A 53 -16.83 -14.58 -5.80
CA LEU A 53 -15.54 -14.39 -6.51
C LEU A 53 -15.66 -13.70 -7.88
N GLY A 54 -16.85 -13.64 -8.50
CA GLY A 54 -17.06 -13.08 -9.84
C GLY A 54 -17.43 -11.59 -9.91
N GLY A 55 -18.01 -11.02 -8.85
CA GLY A 55 -18.41 -9.59 -8.83
C GLY A 55 -17.27 -8.66 -8.41
N LEU A 56 -16.36 -9.17 -7.57
CA LEU A 56 -15.23 -8.44 -6.99
C LEU A 56 -14.13 -8.11 -7.98
N MET A 57 -13.81 -9.03 -8.90
CA MET A 57 -12.76 -8.80 -9.90
C MET A 57 -13.12 -7.62 -10.81
N GLY A 58 -14.40 -7.53 -11.23
CA GLY A 58 -14.91 -6.42 -12.02
C GLY A 58 -14.93 -5.09 -11.27
N GLN A 59 -15.20 -5.11 -9.96
CA GLN A 59 -15.12 -3.92 -9.13
C GLN A 59 -13.68 -3.51 -8.81
N LEU A 60 -12.73 -4.45 -8.72
CA LEU A 60 -11.30 -4.20 -8.54
C LEU A 60 -10.66 -3.63 -9.82
N GLU A 61 -10.98 -4.19 -10.99
CA GLU A 61 -10.54 -3.65 -12.28
C GLU A 61 -11.11 -2.25 -12.53
N ASN A 62 -12.38 -2.01 -12.19
CA ASN A 62 -13.03 -0.70 -12.28
C ASN A 62 -12.51 0.30 -11.24
N ALA A 63 -12.14 -0.19 -10.05
CA ALA A 63 -11.52 0.56 -8.98
C ALA A 63 -10.16 1.15 -9.42
N LEU A 64 -9.31 0.34 -10.06
CA LEU A 64 -7.94 0.72 -10.39
C LEU A 64 -7.83 1.65 -11.59
N THR A 65 -8.80 1.59 -12.50
CA THR A 65 -8.89 2.50 -13.65
C THR A 65 -9.46 3.88 -13.29
N SER A 66 -10.09 4.02 -12.11
CA SER A 66 -10.84 5.24 -11.72
C SER A 66 -10.31 5.97 -10.47
N GLY A 67 -9.20 5.53 -9.86
CA GLY A 67 -8.72 6.08 -8.59
C GLY A 67 -9.56 5.56 -7.42
N SER A 68 -9.38 4.29 -7.08
CA SER A 68 -10.32 3.56 -6.22
C SER A 68 -10.41 4.07 -4.79
N PRO A 69 -11.63 4.09 -4.19
CA PRO A 69 -11.81 4.28 -2.75
C PRO A 69 -11.04 3.27 -1.89
N VAL A 70 -10.67 2.11 -2.43
CA VAL A 70 -9.81 1.13 -1.72
C VAL A 70 -8.39 1.65 -1.57
N VAL A 71 -7.80 2.17 -2.64
CA VAL A 71 -6.43 2.73 -2.59
C VAL A 71 -6.44 3.90 -1.62
N SER A 72 -7.46 4.76 -1.70
CA SER A 72 -7.67 5.87 -0.77
C SER A 72 -7.89 5.43 0.68
N ALA A 73 -8.56 4.30 0.93
CA ALA A 73 -8.75 3.77 2.29
C ALA A 73 -7.45 3.20 2.87
N ILE A 74 -6.69 2.46 2.05
CA ILE A 74 -5.36 1.96 2.43
C ILE A 74 -4.42 3.13 2.72
N GLU A 75 -4.35 4.09 1.81
CA GLU A 75 -3.56 5.32 1.96
C GLU A 75 -3.99 6.11 3.19
N GLY A 76 -5.27 6.40 3.36
CA GLY A 76 -5.77 7.18 4.50
C GLY A 76 -5.48 6.53 5.85
N GLY A 77 -5.69 5.22 5.96
CA GLY A 77 -5.35 4.46 7.16
C GLY A 77 -3.85 4.45 7.42
N LEU A 78 -3.05 4.21 6.38
CA LEU A 78 -1.60 4.15 6.48
C LEU A 78 -1.01 5.51 6.85
N LEU A 79 -1.40 6.58 6.15
CA LEU A 79 -1.00 7.97 6.41
C LEU A 79 -1.31 8.35 7.86
N GLY A 80 -2.49 7.98 8.36
CA GLY A 80 -2.87 8.18 9.76
C GLY A 80 -1.94 7.46 10.74
N SER A 81 -1.61 6.19 10.47
CA SER A 81 -0.66 5.41 11.25
C SER A 81 0.76 5.98 11.18
N LEU A 82 1.22 6.41 10.01
CA LEU A 82 2.55 6.99 9.79
C LEU A 82 2.72 8.33 10.50
N ALA A 83 1.73 9.21 10.38
CA ALA A 83 1.74 10.49 11.08
C ALA A 83 1.63 10.30 12.60
N SER A 84 0.76 9.40 13.07
CA SER A 84 0.46 9.26 14.50
C SER A 84 1.40 8.35 15.27
N LYS A 85 1.81 7.19 14.70
CA LYS A 85 2.70 6.21 15.34
C LYS A 85 4.17 6.55 15.17
N PHE A 86 4.54 6.98 13.96
CA PHE A 86 5.93 7.21 13.58
C PHE A 86 6.30 8.70 13.63
N GLY A 87 5.32 9.61 13.79
CA GLY A 87 5.56 11.04 13.81
C GLY A 87 6.08 11.58 12.48
N LEU A 88 5.82 10.88 11.37
CA LEU A 88 6.32 11.27 10.06
C LEU A 88 5.65 12.56 9.59
N GLY A 89 6.45 13.50 9.09
CA GLY A 89 5.97 14.74 8.53
C GLY A 89 5.27 14.54 7.19
N SER A 90 4.48 15.55 6.78
CA SER A 90 3.66 15.52 5.56
C SER A 90 4.44 15.16 4.28
N ALA A 91 5.73 15.53 4.22
CA ALA A 91 6.61 15.19 3.09
C ALA A 91 6.86 13.68 3.00
N ALA A 92 7.24 13.04 4.10
CA ALA A 92 7.48 11.60 4.15
C ALA A 92 6.18 10.83 3.87
N THR A 93 5.10 11.18 4.56
CA THR A 93 3.80 10.54 4.38
C THR A 93 3.27 10.72 2.95
N GLY A 94 3.45 11.90 2.35
CA GLY A 94 3.05 12.18 0.97
C GLY A 94 3.86 11.39 -0.07
N ALA A 95 5.18 11.27 0.12
CA ALA A 95 6.02 10.46 -0.76
C ALA A 95 5.64 8.96 -0.70
N ILE A 96 5.29 8.47 0.50
CA ILE A 96 4.87 7.08 0.71
C ILE A 96 3.52 6.84 0.00
N ALA A 97 2.55 7.73 0.18
CA ALA A 97 1.26 7.66 -0.53
C ALA A 97 1.45 7.67 -2.05
N ALA A 98 2.31 8.56 -2.59
CA ALA A 98 2.61 8.58 -4.02
C ALA A 98 3.21 7.26 -4.56
N SER A 99 3.84 6.48 -3.69
CA SER A 99 4.42 5.17 -4.02
C SER A 99 3.44 4.01 -3.92
N LEU A 100 2.36 4.15 -3.14
CA LEU A 100 1.39 3.08 -2.91
C LEU A 100 0.75 2.55 -4.19
N PRO A 101 0.29 3.40 -5.14
CA PRO A 101 -0.30 2.92 -6.39
C PRO A 101 0.64 1.99 -7.16
N GLY A 102 1.92 2.35 -7.30
CA GLY A 102 2.92 1.54 -8.00
C GLY A 102 3.24 0.22 -7.27
N LEU A 103 3.25 0.25 -5.93
CA LEU A 103 3.41 -0.94 -5.11
C LEU A 103 2.20 -1.89 -5.23
N LEU A 104 0.99 -1.36 -5.14
CA LEU A 104 -0.26 -2.14 -5.25
C LEU A 104 -0.38 -2.80 -6.63
N GLN A 105 0.00 -2.09 -7.70
CA GLN A 105 -0.02 -2.61 -9.07
C GLN A 105 0.78 -3.91 -9.24
N LYS A 106 1.83 -4.16 -8.44
CA LYS A 106 2.59 -5.42 -8.48
C LYS A 106 1.83 -6.63 -7.94
N PHE A 107 0.86 -6.42 -7.06
CA PHE A 107 0.17 -7.50 -6.32
C PHE A 107 -1.25 -7.74 -6.81
N ILE A 108 -1.76 -6.87 -7.67
CA ILE A 108 -3.04 -7.09 -8.32
C ILE A 108 -2.80 -8.06 -9.48
N PRO A 109 -3.53 -9.20 -9.54
CA PRO A 109 -3.44 -10.09 -10.68
C PRO A 109 -3.86 -9.32 -11.93
N LYS A 110 -2.99 -9.28 -12.93
CA LYS A 110 -3.32 -8.72 -14.25
C LYS A 110 -4.44 -9.58 -14.86
N SER A 111 -5.69 -9.20 -14.63
CA SER A 111 -6.83 -9.75 -15.37
C SER A 111 -6.71 -9.24 -16.80
N GLY A 112 -6.45 -10.14 -17.76
CA GLY A 112 -6.40 -9.81 -19.19
C GLY A 112 -5.12 -10.23 -19.89
N SER A 113 -5.09 -11.50 -20.30
CA SER A 113 -4.61 -11.94 -21.62
C SER A 113 -5.58 -12.98 -22.15
#